data_AF-U1Q130-F1
#
_entry.id   AF-U1Q130-F1
#
_cell.length_a   1.000
_cell.length_b   1.000
_cell.length_c   1.000
_cell.angle_alpha   90.00
_cell.angle_beta   90.00
_cell.angle_gamma   90.00
#
_symmetry.space_group_name_H-M   'P 1'
#
loop_
_entity.id
_entity.type
_entity.pdbx_description
1 polymer ?
#
loop_
_entity_poly.entity_id
_entity_poly.type
_entity_poly.pdbx_seq_one_letter_code
_entity_poly.pdbx_strand_id
1 'polypeptide(L)'
;MHPPVRGPQGPHASADRRPPSPAGPQTVGEIAQVSPLSRTAVSHHVKLLERAGLLEITKVSTRRICRIRSDETLGLLRGLVGALESDLETLGREQAQKSPA
;
A
#
# COMPACT_ATOMS: atom_id res chain seq x y z
N MET A 1 -43.26 4.06 -31.66
CA MET A 1 -42.04 3.69 -30.90
C MET A 1 -40.92 4.60 -31.34
N HIS A 2 -40.51 5.56 -30.51
CA HIS A 2 -39.34 6.42 -30.73
C HIS A 2 -38.26 6.05 -29.68
N PRO A 3 -36.98 5.98 -30.04
CA PRO A 3 -35.92 5.83 -29.04
C PRO A 3 -35.67 7.17 -28.32
N PRO A 4 -35.31 7.17 -27.02
CA PRO A 4 -34.93 8.40 -26.34
C PRO A 4 -33.53 8.86 -26.77
N VAL A 5 -33.45 10.13 -27.16
CA VAL A 5 -32.21 10.87 -27.39
C VAL A 5 -31.43 11.01 -26.08
N ARG A 6 -30.17 10.55 -26.08
CA ARG A 6 -29.23 10.72 -24.97
C ARG A 6 -28.82 12.20 -24.91
N GLY A 7 -29.33 12.93 -23.91
CA GLY A 7 -28.99 14.33 -23.69
C GLY A 7 -27.50 14.58 -23.43
N PRO A 8 -27.01 15.82 -23.59
CA PRO A 8 -25.60 16.15 -23.43
C PRO A 8 -25.16 15.93 -21.97
N GLN A 9 -24.10 15.16 -21.79
CA GLN A 9 -23.42 14.98 -20.50
C GLN A 9 -22.80 16.32 -20.10
N GLY A 10 -23.37 16.95 -19.07
CA GLY A 10 -22.84 18.18 -18.48
C GLY A 10 -21.43 17.98 -17.88
N PRO A 11 -20.69 19.07 -17.63
CA PRO A 11 -19.31 19.00 -17.15
C PRO A 11 -19.28 18.56 -15.69
N HIS A 12 -18.83 17.32 -15.43
CA HIS A 12 -18.46 16.85 -14.10
C HIS A 12 -17.12 17.50 -13.65
N ALA A 13 -17.12 18.81 -13.46
CA ALA A 13 -15.96 19.58 -13.00
C ALA A 13 -16.27 20.28 -11.68
N SER A 14 -16.34 19.50 -10.60
CA SER A 14 -16.22 19.99 -9.22
C SER A 14 -15.79 18.84 -8.33
N ALA A 15 -14.63 18.28 -8.63
CA ALA A 15 -13.90 17.46 -7.67
C ALA A 15 -13.06 18.43 -6.83
N ASP A 16 -13.55 18.66 -5.61
CA ASP A 16 -12.79 18.93 -4.39
C ASP A 16 -11.26 18.80 -4.60
N ARG A 17 -10.60 19.92 -4.90
CA ARG A 17 -9.13 19.99 -4.93
C ARG A 17 -8.63 20.15 -3.50
N ARG A 18 -8.88 19.16 -2.65
CA ARG A 18 -8.16 19.08 -1.38
C ARG A 18 -6.73 18.66 -1.71
N PRO A 19 -5.70 19.42 -1.30
CA PRO A 19 -4.32 19.00 -1.51
C PRO A 19 -4.11 17.64 -0.85
N PRO A 20 -3.37 16.71 -1.48
CA PRO A 20 -3.13 15.38 -0.92
C PRO A 20 -2.40 15.55 0.42
N SER A 21 -3.10 15.35 1.52
CA SER A 21 -2.45 15.20 2.82
C SER A 21 -1.63 13.90 2.77
N PRO A 22 -0.35 13.92 3.16
CA PRO A 22 0.56 12.78 3.03
C PRO A 22 0.18 11.55 3.89
N ALA A 23 -0.88 11.65 4.69
CA ALA A 23 -1.38 10.60 5.57
C ALA A 23 -2.87 10.24 5.35
N GLY A 24 -3.50 10.77 4.29
CA GLY A 24 -4.91 10.53 3.98
C GLY A 24 -5.14 9.41 2.97
N PRO A 25 -6.38 8.88 2.84
CA PRO A 25 -6.72 7.91 1.81
C PRO A 25 -6.52 8.51 0.41
N GLN A 26 -5.70 7.87 -0.43
CA GLN A 26 -5.33 8.39 -1.76
C GLN A 26 -5.83 7.49 -2.89
N THR A 27 -6.16 8.05 -4.03
CA THR A 27 -6.44 7.27 -5.24
C THR A 27 -5.17 6.84 -5.95
N VAL A 28 -5.23 5.76 -6.73
CA VAL A 28 -4.14 5.33 -7.63
C VAL A 28 -3.64 6.46 -8.53
N GLY A 29 -4.54 7.35 -8.97
CA GLY A 29 -4.19 8.50 -9.81
C GLY A 29 -3.44 9.61 -9.05
N GLU A 30 -3.71 9.79 -7.76
CA GLU A 30 -2.96 10.72 -6.90
C GLU A 30 -1.60 10.13 -6.52
N ILE A 31 -1.53 8.83 -6.22
CA ILE A 31 -0.26 8.11 -5.98
C ILE A 31 0.66 8.23 -7.21
N ALA A 32 0.11 8.08 -8.41
CA ALA A 32 0.88 8.20 -9.65
C ALA A 32 1.37 9.63 -9.94
N GLN A 33 0.75 10.67 -9.39
CA GLN A 33 1.19 12.05 -9.58
C GLN A 33 2.40 12.41 -8.71
N VAL A 34 2.56 11.74 -7.56
CA VAL A 34 3.66 11.97 -6.61
C VAL A 34 4.77 10.92 -6.72
N SER A 35 4.59 9.92 -7.58
CA SER A 35 5.54 8.83 -7.80
C SER A 35 6.39 9.10 -9.04
N PRO A 36 7.68 8.70 -9.05
CA PRO A 36 8.48 8.69 -10.27
C PRO A 36 8.04 7.61 -11.28
N LEU A 37 7.06 6.76 -10.91
CA LEU A 37 6.59 5.64 -11.72
C LEU A 37 5.41 6.03 -12.61
N SER A 38 5.30 5.33 -13.75
CA SER A 38 4.14 5.47 -14.63
C SER A 38 2.84 5.00 -13.96
N ARG A 39 1.70 5.52 -14.41
CA ARG A 39 0.38 5.12 -13.89
C ARG A 39 0.11 3.62 -14.03
N THR A 40 0.62 2.99 -15.09
CA THR A 40 0.55 1.53 -15.28
C THR A 40 1.37 0.78 -14.23
N ALA A 41 2.60 1.21 -13.98
CA ALA A 41 3.47 0.62 -12.97
C ALA A 41 2.89 0.79 -11.55
N VAL A 42 2.36 1.98 -11.23
CA VAL A 42 1.69 2.24 -9.95
C VAL A 42 0.47 1.35 -9.77
N SER A 43 -0.38 1.20 -10.79
CA SER A 43 -1.55 0.31 -10.75
C SER A 43 -1.15 -1.16 -10.53
N HIS A 44 -0.05 -1.59 -11.15
CA HIS A 44 0.50 -2.93 -10.95
C HIS A 44 0.98 -3.14 -9.51
N HIS A 45 1.78 -2.22 -8.96
CA HIS A 45 2.28 -2.30 -7.59
C HIS A 45 1.16 -2.25 -6.56
N VAL A 46 0.18 -1.36 -6.73
CA VAL A 46 -0.98 -1.27 -5.83
C VAL A 46 -1.75 -2.59 -5.78
N LYS A 47 -1.97 -3.25 -6.93
CA LYS A 47 -2.60 -4.57 -6.96
C LYS A 47 -1.76 -5.66 -6.29
N LEU A 48 -0.44 -5.61 -6.43
CA LEU A 48 0.45 -6.56 -5.78
C LEU A 48 0.39 -6.41 -4.25
N LEU A 49 0.43 -5.16 -3.77
CA LEU A 49 0.33 -4.84 -2.35
C LEU A 49 -1.04 -5.21 -1.77
N GLU A 50 -2.11 -5.00 -2.53
CA GLU A 50 -3.47 -5.43 -2.15
C GLU A 50 -3.54 -6.96 -2.00
N ARG A 51 -3.01 -7.71 -2.97
CA ARG A 51 -2.94 -9.18 -2.91
C ARG A 51 -2.10 -9.69 -1.74
N ALA A 52 -1.06 -8.96 -1.36
CA ALA A 52 -0.22 -9.28 -0.21
C ALA A 52 -0.86 -8.87 1.14
N GLY A 53 -2.06 -8.27 1.14
CA GLY A 53 -2.73 -7.80 2.35
C GLY A 53 -2.11 -6.53 2.95
N LEU A 54 -1.16 -5.90 2.27
CA LEU A 54 -0.45 -4.70 2.75
C LEU A 54 -1.19 -3.40 2.42
N LEU A 55 -2.21 -3.49 1.57
CA LEU A 55 -2.98 -2.36 1.09
C LEU A 55 -4.45 -2.76 0.94
N GLU A 56 -5.34 -1.87 1.34
CA GLU A 56 -6.78 -2.01 1.25
C GLU A 56 -7.31 -1.03 0.20
N ILE A 57 -8.18 -1.52 -0.70
CA ILE A 57 -8.82 -0.68 -1.71
C ILE A 57 -10.32 -0.62 -1.45
N THR A 58 -10.81 0.56 -1.12
CA THR A 58 -12.25 0.82 -0.96
C THR A 58 -12.78 1.57 -2.18
N LYS A 59 -13.87 1.08 -2.78
CA LYS A 59 -14.55 1.79 -3.86
C LYS A 59 -15.51 2.81 -3.26
N VAL A 60 -15.31 4.09 -3.54
CA VAL A 60 -16.18 5.19 -3.13
C VAL A 60 -16.64 5.91 -4.39
N SER A 61 -17.90 5.71 -4.78
CA SER A 61 -18.45 6.20 -6.05
C SER A 61 -17.63 5.71 -7.26
N THR A 62 -17.04 6.63 -8.04
CA THR A 62 -16.15 6.33 -9.18
C THR A 62 -14.68 6.23 -8.82
N ARG A 63 -14.32 6.47 -7.55
CA ARG A 63 -12.94 6.47 -7.07
C ARG A 63 -12.60 5.16 -6.37
N ARG A 64 -11.34 4.75 -6.52
CA ARG A 64 -10.71 3.67 -5.76
C ARG A 64 -9.75 4.32 -4.78
N ILE A 65 -10.10 4.25 -3.51
CA ILE A 65 -9.34 4.80 -2.40
C ILE A 65 -8.41 3.70 -1.90
N CYS A 66 -7.11 3.96 -1.94
CA CYS A 66 -6.05 3.10 -1.44
C CYS A 66 -5.66 3.52 -0.02
N ARG A 67 -5.62 2.57 0.89
CA ARG A 67 -5.20 2.75 2.27
C ARG A 67 -4.16 1.70 2.62
N ILE A 68 -3.03 2.14 3.18
CA ILE A 68 -1.98 1.22 3.62
C ILE A 68 -2.48 0.48 4.88
N ARG A 69 -2.30 -0.84 4.90
CA ARG A 69 -2.59 -1.75 6.02
C ARG A 69 -1.34 -2.60 6.28
N SER A 70 -0.22 -1.93 6.52
CA SER A 70 1.07 -2.61 6.64
C SER A 70 1.59 -2.71 8.07
N ASP A 71 1.01 -1.99 9.04
CA ASP A 71 1.55 -1.93 10.41
C ASP A 71 1.66 -3.31 11.06
N GLU A 72 0.62 -4.14 10.94
CA GLU A 72 0.61 -5.50 11.52
C GLU A 72 1.66 -6.39 10.83
N THR A 73 1.64 -6.49 9.51
CA THR A 73 2.58 -7.33 8.75
C THR A 73 4.03 -6.90 8.92
N LEU A 74 4.30 -5.58 8.93
CA LEU A 74 5.64 -5.06 9.20
C LEU A 74 6.06 -5.31 10.64
N GLY A 75 5.13 -5.25 11.59
CA GLY A 75 5.37 -5.64 12.97
C GLY A 75 5.80 -7.10 13.09
N LEU A 76 5.09 -8.02 12.42
CA LEU A 76 5.44 -9.45 12.38
C LEU A 76 6.81 -9.69 11.75
N LEU A 77 7.11 -9.04 10.62
CA LEU A 77 8.42 -9.17 9.96
C LEU A 77 9.55 -8.65 10.85
N ARG A 78 9.38 -7.51 11.50
CA ARG A 78 10.37 -6.98 12.46
C ARG A 78 10.56 -7.90 13.65
N GLY A 79 9.48 -8.46 14.19
CA GLY A 79 9.52 -9.43 15.28
C GLY A 79 10.29 -10.70 14.89
N LEU A 80 10.03 -11.25 13.71
CA LEU A 80 10.73 -12.42 13.19
C LEU A 80 12.24 -12.16 13.02
N VAL A 81 12.60 -11.02 12.44
CA VAL A 81 14.02 -10.65 12.28
C VAL A 81 14.71 -10.53 13.64
N GLY A 82 14.08 -9.84 14.61
CA GLY A 82 14.66 -9.70 15.95
C GLY A 82 14.78 -11.04 16.71
N ALA A 83 13.85 -11.97 16.51
CA ALA A 83 13.94 -13.31 17.07
C ALA A 83 15.14 -14.08 16.49
N LEU A 84 15.31 -14.03 15.16
CA LEU A 84 16.44 -14.68 14.50
C LEU A 84 17.79 -14.10 14.94
N GLU A 85 17.88 -12.78 15.08
CA GLU A 85 19.07 -12.11 15.61
C GLU A 85 19.39 -12.60 17.04
N SER A 86 18.39 -12.71 17.91
CA SER A 86 18.54 -13.20 19.28
C SER A 86 19.02 -14.66 19.35
N ASP A 87 18.50 -15.51 18.47
CA ASP A 87 18.91 -16.91 18.36
C ASP A 87 20.37 -17.02 17.92
N LEU A 88 20.77 -16.23 16.91
CA LEU A 88 22.16 -16.20 16.42
C LEU A 88 23.13 -15.71 17.49
N GLU A 89 22.77 -14.69 18.26
CA GLU A 89 23.58 -14.24 19.40
C GLU A 89 23.72 -15.31 20.48
N THR A 90 22.63 -16.00 20.78
CA THR A 90 22.61 -17.07 21.80
C THR A 90 23.49 -18.23 21.38
N LEU A 91 23.39 -18.67 20.12
CA LEU A 91 24.29 -19.65 19.53
C LEU A 91 25.75 -19.16 19.59
N GLY A 92 26.02 -17.91 19.26
CA GLY A 92 27.36 -17.33 19.36
C GLY A 92 27.95 -17.39 20.78
N ARG A 93 27.14 -17.12 21.81
CA ARG A 93 27.55 -17.21 23.22
C ARG A 93 27.84 -18.65 23.64
N GLU A 94 27.02 -19.61 23.19
CA GLU A 94 27.22 -21.04 23.46
C GLU A 94 28.51 -21.58 22.81
N GLN A 95 28.84 -21.12 21.60
CA GLN A 95 30.09 -21.49 20.92
C GLN A 95 31.33 -20.89 21.61
N ALA A 96 31.24 -19.64 22.10
CA ALA A 96 32.29 -19.01 22.89
C ALA A 96 32.51 -19.72 24.25
N GLN A 97 31.45 -20.24 24.86
CA GLN A 97 31.52 -20.99 26.13
C GLN A 97 32.05 -22.42 25.95
N LYS A 98 31.91 -23.01 24.75
CA LYS A 98 32.35 -24.37 24.41
C LYS A 98 33.80 -24.47 23.91
N SER A 99 34.58 -23.39 23.95
CA SER A 99 36.02 -23.45 23.69
C SER A 99 36.79 -23.52 25.01
N PRO A 100 37.06 -24.72 25.57
CA PRO A 100 38.10 -24.89 26.56
C PRO A 100 39.47 -24.97 25.85
N ALA A 101 40.47 -24.49 26.57
CA ALA A 101 41.90 -24.51 26.26
C ALA A 101 42.46 -25.90 25.92
#